data_AF-A0A2D4FLG9-F1
#
_entry.id   AF-A0A2D4FLG9-F1
#
_cell.length_a   1.000
_cell.length_b   1.000
_cell.length_c   1.000
_cell.angle_alpha   90.00
_cell.angle_beta   90.00
_cell.angle_gamma   90.00
#
_symmetry.space_group_name_H-M   'P 1'
#
loop_
_entity.id
_entity.type
_entity.pdbx_description
1 polymer ?
#
loop_
_entity_poly.entity_id
_entity_poly.type
_entity_poly.pdbx_seq_one_letter_code
_entity_poly.pdbx_strand_id
1 'polypeptide(L)'
;MAVSRVINLQHHRIAQCRMVKITIRGDEGVPVQVDGEAWIQPPGMIKIQHKNRAQMLTRDRAFESTLKSWEDKQKGEAYRAPSRPRLSSQQSMEYLMEEEAAQLQQLVGATETLISRIREAAKSRRGMEQELAHAVNSSSLALSEVLACKSSSG
;
A
#
# COMPACT_ATOMS: atom_id res chain seq x y z
N MET A 1 18.55 -13.96 -16.18
CA MET A 1 17.78 -15.22 -16.01
C MET A 1 17.89 -16.02 -17.30
N ALA A 2 18.41 -17.23 -17.24
CA ALA A 2 18.45 -18.11 -18.41
C ALA A 2 17.08 -18.81 -18.54
N VAL A 3 16.34 -18.47 -19.59
CA VAL A 3 15.04 -19.08 -19.90
C VAL A 3 15.30 -20.16 -20.95
N SER A 4 14.91 -21.41 -20.69
CA SER A 4 15.03 -22.49 -21.67
C SER A 4 14.22 -22.14 -22.92
N ARG A 5 14.90 -21.90 -24.05
CA ARG A 5 14.27 -21.58 -25.33
C ARG A 5 13.76 -22.82 -26.08
N VAL A 6 13.96 -24.01 -25.52
CA VAL A 6 13.72 -25.29 -26.19
C VAL A 6 12.31 -25.82 -25.95
N ILE A 7 11.61 -25.35 -24.91
CA ILE A 7 10.28 -25.86 -24.55
C ILE A 7 9.38 -24.67 -24.18
N ASN A 8 8.36 -24.40 -25.00
CA ASN A 8 7.38 -23.34 -24.74
C ASN A 8 6.41 -23.80 -23.64
N LEU A 9 6.90 -23.83 -22.40
CA LEU A 9 6.09 -24.11 -21.22
C LEU A 9 5.25 -22.86 -20.94
N GLN A 10 4.04 -22.82 -21.47
CA GLN A 10 3.01 -21.92 -20.97
C GLN A 10 2.91 -22.11 -19.44
N HIS A 11 2.72 -21.03 -18.70
CA HIS A 11 2.55 -21.05 -17.24
C HIS A 11 1.22 -21.73 -16.88
N HIS A 12 1.14 -23.05 -17.02
CA HIS A 12 -0.05 -23.81 -16.71
C HIS A 12 -0.15 -23.94 -15.18
N ARG A 13 -0.89 -23.04 -14.55
CA ARG A 13 -1.18 -23.15 -13.12
C ARG A 13 -2.17 -24.30 -12.90
N ILE A 14 -1.66 -25.44 -12.43
CA ILE A 14 -2.45 -26.67 -12.24
C ILE A 14 -3.38 -26.56 -11.02
N ALA A 15 -2.96 -25.90 -9.92
CA ALA A 15 -3.80 -25.70 -8.74
C ALA A 15 -3.31 -24.53 -7.84
N GLN A 16 -4.16 -24.05 -6.94
CA GLN A 16 -3.79 -23.21 -5.80
C GLN A 16 -4.48 -23.75 -4.54
N CYS A 17 -3.69 -24.22 -3.56
CA CYS A 17 -4.20 -24.89 -2.38
C CYS A 17 -3.35 -24.57 -1.14
N ARG A 18 -3.86 -24.88 0.06
CA ARG A 18 -3.14 -24.69 1.34
C ARG A 18 -2.03 -25.73 1.55
N MET A 19 -2.23 -26.91 0.97
CA MET A 19 -1.32 -28.04 1.05
C MET A 19 -1.38 -28.78 -0.27
N VAL A 20 -0.22 -29.04 -0.87
CA VAL A 20 -0.08 -29.90 -2.04
C VAL A 20 0.79 -31.09 -1.68
N LYS A 21 0.37 -32.26 -2.13
CA LYS A 21 1.13 -33.52 -2.02
C LYS A 21 1.43 -34.01 -3.43
N ILE A 22 2.70 -34.03 -3.79
CA ILE A 22 3.19 -34.54 -5.07
C ILE A 22 3.77 -35.93 -4.79
N THR A 23 3.34 -36.92 -5.54
CA THR A 23 3.87 -38.30 -5.44
C THR A 23 4.59 -38.63 -6.73
N ILE A 24 5.90 -38.82 -6.64
CA ILE A 24 6.75 -39.22 -7.75
C ILE A 24 6.79 -40.73 -7.75
N ARG A 25 6.20 -41.32 -8.79
CA ARG A 25 6.20 -42.77 -9.03
C ARG A 25 7.33 -43.09 -10.03
N GLY A 26 7.96 -44.25 -9.88
CA GLY A 26 9.10 -44.67 -10.70
C GLY A 26 10.35 -44.90 -9.87
N ASP A 27 11.45 -45.22 -10.54
CA ASP A 27 12.80 -45.42 -10.00
C ASP A 27 13.74 -44.24 -10.32
N GLU A 28 13.43 -43.44 -11.35
CA GLU A 28 14.17 -42.22 -11.69
C GLU A 28 13.73 -40.98 -10.90
N GLY A 29 14.71 -40.15 -10.51
CA GLY A 29 14.47 -38.88 -9.85
C GLY A 29 14.01 -37.78 -10.81
N VAL A 30 13.22 -36.83 -10.30
CA VAL A 30 12.69 -35.70 -11.08
C VAL A 30 13.56 -34.47 -10.84
N PRO A 31 13.96 -33.72 -11.89
CA PRO A 31 14.66 -32.46 -11.72
C PRO A 31 13.71 -31.40 -11.14
N VAL A 32 14.14 -30.76 -10.05
CA VAL A 32 13.41 -29.72 -9.32
C VAL A 32 14.33 -28.53 -9.08
N GLN A 33 13.76 -27.33 -9.04
CA GLN A 33 14.48 -26.13 -8.65
C GLN A 33 13.88 -25.58 -7.35
N VAL A 34 14.70 -25.49 -6.30
CA VAL A 34 14.29 -24.98 -4.97
C VAL A 34 15.13 -23.76 -4.66
N ASP A 35 14.49 -22.60 -4.42
CA ASP A 35 15.15 -21.33 -4.10
C ASP A 35 16.24 -20.89 -5.09
N GLY A 36 16.12 -21.34 -6.34
CA GLY A 36 17.09 -21.06 -7.41
C GLY A 36 18.12 -22.17 -7.62
N GLU A 37 18.29 -23.08 -6.68
CA GLU A 37 19.23 -24.21 -6.76
C GLU A 37 18.63 -25.42 -7.49
N ALA A 38 19.46 -26.10 -8.28
CA ALA A 38 19.07 -27.31 -9.00
C ALA A 38 19.22 -28.56 -8.12
N TRP A 39 18.15 -29.35 -8.02
CA TRP A 39 18.06 -30.55 -7.20
C TRP A 39 17.43 -31.71 -7.99
N ILE A 40 17.85 -32.94 -7.70
CA ILE A 40 17.14 -34.14 -8.18
C ILE A 40 16.33 -34.70 -7.01
N GLN A 41 15.00 -34.65 -7.14
CA GLN A 41 14.10 -35.23 -6.15
C GLN A 41 13.96 -36.74 -6.41
N PRO A 42 14.41 -37.62 -5.49
CA PRO A 42 14.21 -39.05 -5.63
C PRO A 42 12.73 -39.45 -5.57
N PRO A 43 12.37 -40.63 -6.08
CA PRO A 43 11.01 -41.18 -5.97
C PRO A 43 10.49 -41.15 -4.54
N GLY A 44 9.22 -40.78 -4.37
CA GLY A 44 8.64 -40.59 -3.06
C GLY A 44 7.56 -39.51 -3.02
N MET A 45 7.43 -38.86 -1.86
CA MET A 45 6.36 -37.92 -1.58
C MET A 45 6.90 -36.57 -1.16
N ILE A 46 6.59 -35.52 -1.93
CA ILE A 46 6.81 -34.13 -1.54
C ILE A 46 5.51 -33.58 -0.96
N LYS A 47 5.58 -33.01 0.24
CA LYS A 47 4.47 -32.31 0.87
C LYS A 47 4.83 -30.84 1.10
N ILE A 48 4.20 -29.96 0.34
CA ILE A 48 4.35 -28.51 0.51
C ILE A 48 3.13 -28.00 1.26
N GLN A 49 3.37 -27.38 2.41
CA GLN A 49 2.32 -26.82 3.26
C GLN A 49 2.63 -25.37 3.60
N HIS A 50 1.67 -24.48 3.37
CA HIS A 50 1.81 -23.09 3.76
C HIS A 50 1.59 -22.95 5.28
N LYS A 51 2.67 -22.77 6.05
CA LYS A 51 2.61 -22.74 7.53
C LYS A 51 2.23 -21.37 8.10
N ASN A 52 2.59 -20.27 7.45
CA ASN A 52 2.40 -18.92 7.97
C ASN A 52 1.75 -18.02 6.91
N ARG A 53 0.43 -18.19 6.69
CA ARG A 53 -0.28 -17.23 5.85
C ARG A 53 -0.38 -15.90 6.60
N ALA A 54 0.60 -15.02 6.42
CA ALA A 54 0.29 -13.60 6.43
C ALA A 54 -0.83 -13.44 5.41
N GLN A 55 -1.98 -12.89 5.81
CA GLN A 55 -2.87 -12.30 4.83
C GLN A 55 -2.02 -11.29 4.09
N MET A 56 -1.59 -11.64 2.87
CA MET A 56 -1.19 -10.66 1.88
C MET A 56 -2.31 -9.63 1.94
N LEU A 57 -2.00 -8.40 2.41
CA LEU A 57 -2.94 -7.28 2.60
C LEU A 57 -4.10 -7.50 1.64
N THR A 58 -5.18 -8.08 2.15
CA THR A 58 -6.23 -8.60 1.27
C THR A 58 -6.72 -7.38 0.55
N ARG A 59 -6.59 -7.35 -0.80
CA ARG A 59 -7.09 -6.25 -1.64
C ARG A 59 -8.47 -5.88 -1.11
N ASP A 60 -8.55 -4.75 -0.42
CA ASP A 60 -9.79 -4.31 0.15
C ASP A 60 -10.62 -3.82 -1.04
N ARG A 61 -11.60 -4.63 -1.45
CA ARG A 61 -12.46 -4.28 -2.58
C ARG A 61 -13.24 -3.00 -2.33
N ALA A 62 -13.54 -2.67 -1.08
CA ALA A 62 -14.18 -1.41 -0.75
C ALA A 62 -13.19 -0.26 -1.01
N PHE A 63 -11.97 -0.36 -0.50
CA PHE A 63 -10.90 0.61 -0.75
C PHE A 63 -10.60 0.77 -2.24
N GLU A 64 -10.47 -0.33 -2.99
CA GLU A 64 -10.24 -0.28 -4.44
C GLU A 64 -11.41 0.33 -5.21
N SER A 65 -12.64 0.06 -4.79
CA SER A 65 -13.82 0.70 -5.37
C SER A 65 -13.84 2.20 -5.07
N THR A 66 -13.43 2.61 -3.87
CA THR A 66 -13.32 4.03 -3.49
C THR A 66 -12.20 4.71 -4.29
N LEU A 67 -11.03 4.08 -4.40
CA LEU A 67 -9.89 4.58 -5.16
C LEU A 67 -10.24 4.71 -6.65
N LYS A 68 -10.88 3.69 -7.23
CA LYS A 68 -11.33 3.71 -8.62
C LYS A 68 -12.41 4.76 -8.86
N SER A 69 -13.36 4.93 -7.93
CA SER A 69 -14.36 6.00 -8.02
C SER A 69 -13.72 7.38 -7.94
N TRP A 70 -12.66 7.54 -7.16
CA TRP A 70 -11.89 8.79 -7.06
C TRP A 70 -11.10 9.06 -8.36
N GLU A 71 -10.43 8.06 -8.93
CA GLU A 71 -9.73 8.14 -10.21
C GLU A 71 -10.68 8.43 -11.39
N ASP A 72 -11.86 7.81 -11.42
CA ASP A 72 -12.87 8.04 -12.47
C ASP A 72 -13.46 9.46 -12.38
N LYS A 73 -13.66 10.00 -11.16
CA LYS A 73 -14.03 11.41 -10.96
C LYS A 73 -12.94 12.36 -11.44
N GLN A 74 -11.68 12.06 -11.16
CA GLN A 74 -10.53 12.83 -11.65
C GLN A 74 -10.41 12.80 -13.18
N LYS A 75 -10.65 11.64 -13.82
CA LYS A 75 -10.70 11.55 -15.29
C LYS A 75 -11.86 12.35 -15.88
N GLY A 76 -13.02 12.37 -15.22
CA GLY A 76 -14.17 13.19 -15.60
C GLY A 76 -13.83 14.70 -15.62
N GLU A 77 -13.06 15.17 -14.65
CA GLU A 77 -12.57 16.56 -14.62
C GLU A 77 -11.39 16.81 -15.59
N ALA A 78 -10.59 15.78 -15.89
CA ALA A 78 -9.51 15.85 -16.87
C ALA A 78 -9.98 16.08 -18.32
N TYR A 79 -11.27 15.94 -18.62
CA TYR A 79 -11.84 16.38 -19.91
C TYR A 79 -12.06 17.90 -19.98
N ARG A 80 -11.96 18.63 -18.85
CA ARG A 80 -11.99 20.10 -18.79
C ARG A 80 -10.62 20.75 -18.55
N ALA A 81 -9.60 19.99 -18.16
CA ALA A 81 -8.24 20.48 -17.93
C ALA A 81 -7.27 19.97 -19.03
N PRO A 82 -6.22 20.73 -19.40
CA PRO A 82 -5.26 20.29 -20.41
C PRO A 82 -4.63 18.96 -20.01
N SER A 83 -4.59 18.03 -20.94
CA SER A 83 -4.09 16.66 -20.80
C SER A 83 -2.69 16.59 -20.15
N ARG A 84 -2.60 15.99 -18.96
CA ARG A 84 -1.32 15.54 -18.37
C ARG A 84 -0.61 14.60 -19.36
N PRO A 85 0.68 14.82 -19.70
CA PRO A 85 1.45 13.85 -20.48
C PRO A 85 1.56 12.54 -19.71
N ARG A 86 1.20 11.42 -20.34
CA ARG A 86 1.40 10.07 -19.78
C ARG A 86 2.91 9.77 -19.78
N LEU A 87 3.59 10.09 -18.69
CA LEU A 87 4.98 9.66 -18.50
C LEU A 87 5.04 8.18 -18.14
N SER A 88 6.08 7.51 -18.66
CA SER A 88 6.33 6.08 -18.50
C SER A 88 6.35 5.68 -17.02
N SER A 89 5.94 4.44 -16.75
CA SER A 89 5.75 3.86 -15.41
C SER A 89 7.00 3.81 -14.51
N GLN A 90 8.15 4.35 -14.97
CA GLN A 90 9.39 4.46 -14.21
C GLN A 90 9.61 5.84 -13.55
N GLN A 91 8.85 6.87 -13.92
CA GLN A 91 8.99 8.22 -13.33
C GLN A 91 7.90 8.56 -12.32
N SER A 92 6.92 7.69 -12.10
CA SER A 92 5.84 7.91 -11.12
C SER A 92 6.28 7.79 -9.66
N MET A 93 7.56 7.49 -9.41
CA MET A 93 8.11 7.26 -8.07
C MET A 93 9.29 8.18 -7.76
N GLU A 94 9.36 9.37 -8.34
CA GLU A 94 10.41 10.34 -8.00
C GLU A 94 9.88 11.77 -8.14
N TYR A 95 9.75 12.43 -6.97
CA TYR A 95 9.47 13.86 -6.75
C TYR A 95 8.01 14.32 -6.93
N LEU A 96 7.53 15.10 -5.93
CA LEU A 96 6.45 16.06 -6.12
C LEU A 96 6.79 16.90 -7.35
N MET A 97 5.91 16.96 -8.34
CA MET A 97 6.13 17.88 -9.46
C MET A 97 6.17 19.33 -8.94
N GLU A 98 6.90 20.21 -9.61
CA GLU A 98 7.05 21.62 -9.24
C GLU A 98 5.69 22.33 -9.05
N GLU A 99 4.68 21.93 -9.82
CA GLU A 99 3.29 22.38 -9.64
C GLU A 99 2.66 21.92 -8.32
N GLU A 100 2.89 20.67 -7.92
CA GLU A 100 2.36 20.11 -6.67
C GLU A 100 3.04 20.73 -5.45
N ALA A 101 4.33 21.07 -5.57
CA ALA A 101 5.06 21.83 -4.56
C ALA A 101 4.49 23.26 -4.40
N ALA A 102 4.17 23.94 -5.50
CA ALA A 102 3.54 25.26 -5.45
C ALA A 102 2.14 25.22 -4.82
N GLN A 103 1.34 24.21 -5.15
CA GLN A 103 0.02 23.98 -4.54
C GLN A 103 0.11 23.72 -3.04
N LEU A 104 1.09 22.89 -2.61
CA LEU A 104 1.35 22.66 -1.19
C LEU A 104 1.77 23.95 -0.47
N GLN A 105 2.63 24.77 -1.07
CA GLN A 105 3.02 26.06 -0.48
C GLN A 105 1.83 27.01 -0.33
N GLN A 106 0.94 27.08 -1.32
CA GLN A 106 -0.28 27.88 -1.22
C GLN A 106 -1.21 27.38 -0.11
N LEU A 107 -1.35 26.06 0.02
CA LEU A 107 -2.13 25.44 1.09
C LEU A 107 -1.55 25.76 2.47
N VAL A 108 -0.22 25.69 2.61
CA VAL A 108 0.48 26.06 3.85
C VAL A 108 0.17 27.52 4.22
N GLY A 109 0.36 28.46 3.30
CA GLY A 109 0.10 29.88 3.58
C GLY A 109 -1.37 30.18 3.91
N ALA A 110 -2.32 29.52 3.24
CA ALA A 110 -3.75 29.63 3.55
C ALA A 110 -4.07 29.09 4.95
N THR A 111 -3.43 27.97 5.33
CA THR A 111 -3.60 27.32 6.64
C THR A 111 -3.03 28.20 7.75
N GLU A 112 -1.84 28.77 7.57
CA GLU A 112 -1.23 29.72 8.52
C GLU A 112 -2.11 30.95 8.75
N THR A 113 -2.65 31.51 7.66
CA THR A 113 -3.57 32.64 7.72
C THR A 113 -4.83 32.30 8.52
N LEU A 114 -5.42 31.13 8.26
CA LEU A 114 -6.60 30.65 8.98
C LEU A 114 -6.32 30.48 10.48
N ILE A 115 -5.19 29.86 10.85
CA ILE A 115 -4.78 29.68 12.25
C ILE A 115 -4.63 31.03 12.94
N SER A 116 -3.99 32.00 12.29
CA SER A 116 -3.83 33.35 12.84
C SER A 116 -5.18 34.02 13.12
N ARG A 117 -6.13 33.92 12.17
CA ARG A 117 -7.49 34.46 12.33
C ARG A 117 -8.28 33.78 13.43
N ILE A 118 -8.16 32.46 13.56
CA ILE A 118 -8.80 31.70 14.65
C ILE A 118 -8.22 32.16 16.01
N ARG A 119 -6.90 32.34 16.11
CA ARG A 119 -6.25 32.82 17.34
C ARG A 119 -6.67 34.23 17.71
N GLU A 120 -6.81 35.12 16.72
CA GLU A 120 -7.33 36.48 16.92
C GLU A 120 -8.79 36.47 17.37
N ALA A 121 -9.63 35.65 16.73
CA ALA A 121 -11.03 35.48 17.12
C ALA A 121 -11.19 34.87 18.52
N ALA A 122 -10.31 33.94 18.91
CA ALA A 122 -10.30 33.36 20.25
C ALA A 122 -10.02 34.40 21.35
N LYS A 123 -9.16 35.40 21.08
CA LYS A 123 -8.91 36.51 22.04
C LYS A 123 -10.15 37.38 22.30
N SER A 124 -11.02 37.50 21.30
CA SER A 124 -12.22 38.35 21.40
C SER A 124 -13.48 37.58 21.82
N ARG A 125 -13.52 36.26 21.63
CA ARG A 125 -14.68 35.40 21.93
C ARG A 125 -14.30 34.18 22.78
N ARG A 126 -14.72 34.20 24.05
CA ARG A 126 -14.49 33.10 25.02
C ARG A 126 -15.01 31.74 24.56
N GLY A 127 -16.10 31.68 23.78
CA GLY A 127 -16.63 30.42 23.26
C GLY A 127 -15.68 29.73 22.25
N MET A 128 -14.98 30.50 21.43
CA MET A 128 -13.98 29.98 20.48
C MET A 128 -12.74 29.43 21.22
N GLU A 129 -12.32 30.13 22.27
CA GLU A 129 -11.23 29.70 23.16
C GLU A 129 -11.55 28.35 23.83
N GLN A 130 -12.78 28.16 24.29
CA GLN A 130 -13.23 26.92 24.90
C GLN A 130 -13.20 25.73 23.92
N GLU A 131 -13.70 25.91 22.69
CA GLU A 131 -13.64 24.88 21.64
C GLU A 131 -12.20 24.49 21.28
N LEU A 132 -11.31 25.48 21.16
CA LEU A 132 -9.87 25.25 20.94
C LEU A 132 -9.24 24.45 22.09
N ALA A 133 -9.57 24.77 23.33
CA ALA A 133 -9.08 24.05 24.50
C ALA A 133 -9.55 22.58 24.49
N HIS A 134 -10.82 22.32 24.14
CA HIS A 134 -11.33 20.95 24.01
C HIS A 134 -10.63 20.16 22.89
N ALA A 135 -10.39 20.79 21.74
CA ALA A 135 -9.67 20.16 20.62
C ALA A 135 -8.21 19.81 21.00
N VAL A 136 -7.51 20.73 21.69
CA VAL A 136 -6.14 20.51 22.16
C VAL A 136 -6.08 19.39 23.22
N ASN A 137 -6.99 19.40 24.19
CA ASN A 137 -7.05 18.36 25.22
C ASN A 137 -7.33 16.98 24.62
N SER A 138 -8.28 16.90 23.67
CA SER A 138 -8.58 15.65 22.95
C SER A 138 -7.36 15.14 22.17
N SER A 139 -6.63 16.04 21.52
CA SER A 139 -5.41 15.69 20.78
C SER A 139 -4.29 15.21 21.71
N SER A 140 -4.13 15.84 22.88
CA SER A 140 -3.14 15.43 23.89
C SER A 140 -3.44 14.06 24.50
N LEU A 141 -4.72 13.77 24.76
CA LEU A 141 -5.17 12.45 25.23
C LEU A 141 -4.86 11.36 24.20
N ALA A 142 -5.23 11.58 22.93
CA ALA A 142 -4.94 10.64 21.85
C ALA A 142 -3.43 10.39 21.68
N LEU A 143 -2.59 11.44 21.77
CA LEU A 143 -1.13 11.29 21.74
C LEU A 143 -0.59 10.51 22.93
N SER A 144 -1.15 10.70 24.12
CA SER A 144 -0.74 9.99 25.34
C SER A 144 -1.08 8.51 25.27
N GLU A 145 -2.24 8.15 24.72
CA GLU A 145 -2.63 6.75 24.48
C GLU A 145 -1.67 6.06 23.49
N VAL A 146 -1.30 6.76 22.41
CA VAL A 146 -0.34 6.24 21.43
C VAL A 146 1.05 6.02 22.06
N LEU A 147 1.49 6.93 22.93
CA LEU A 147 2.77 6.80 23.63
C LEU A 147 2.76 5.71 24.71
N ALA A 148 1.63 5.54 25.43
CA ALA A 148 1.45 4.49 26.42
C ALA A 148 1.40 3.09 25.80
N CYS A 149 0.79 2.93 24.62
CA CYS A 149 0.84 1.68 23.86
C CYS A 149 2.28 1.31 23.42
N LYS A 150 3.14 2.32 23.21
CA LYS A 150 4.55 2.10 22.87
C LYS A 150 5.40 1.62 24.05
N SER A 151 5.05 1.96 25.29
CA SER A 151 5.82 1.55 26.49
C SER A 151 5.44 0.16 27.01
N SER A 152 4.26 -0.37 26.68
CA SER A 152 3.83 -1.73 27.04
C SER A 152 4.31 -2.83 26.08
N SER A 153 5.10 -2.47 25.07
CA SER A 153 5.55 -3.36 23.99
C SER A 153 7.06 -3.71 24.05
N GLY A 154 7.71 -3.45 25.19
CA GLY A 154 9.14 -3.72 25.44
C GLY A 154 9.38 -4.99 26.24
#